data_AF-A0A9X4ICS3-F1
#
_entry.id   AF-A0A9X4ICS3-F1
#
_cell.length_a   1.000
_cell.length_b   1.000
_cell.length_c   1.000
_cell.angle_alpha   90.00
_cell.angle_beta   90.00
_cell.angle_gamma   90.00
#
_symmetry.space_group_name_H-M   'P 1'
#
loop_
_entity.id
_entity.type
_entity.pdbx_description
1 polymer ?
#
loop_
_entity_poly.entity_id
_entity_poly.type
_entity_poly.pdbx_seq_one_letter_code
_entity_poly.pdbx_strand_id
1 'polypeptide(L)'
;MARFPALFCLTCGRIESVPGRPASLGLPKPVNEEARTMAAMNALFQLLSPAQQAILMDNVAAAMHGLPPAMQQRQVDHFGRTDPAYGAGLAARLGLPAPGIAEKVG
;
A
#
# COMPACT_ATOMS: atom_id res chain seq x y z
N MET A 1 -29.95 11.74 -2.92
CA MET A 1 -29.13 11.66 -1.69
C MET A 1 -29.06 10.21 -1.22
N ALA A 2 -27.93 9.53 -1.44
CA ALA A 2 -27.72 8.15 -0.99
C ALA A 2 -27.16 8.15 0.43
N ARG A 3 -28.00 7.81 1.42
CA ARG A 3 -27.54 7.43 2.76
C ARG A 3 -27.26 5.93 2.73
N PHE A 4 -25.99 5.55 2.82
CA PHE A 4 -25.61 4.20 3.22
C PHE A 4 -25.70 4.11 4.74
N PRO A 5 -26.49 3.19 5.31
CA PRO A 5 -26.17 2.70 6.63
C PRO A 5 -25.92 1.20 6.56
N ALA A 6 -24.74 0.79 7.03
CA ALA A 6 -24.65 -0.48 7.71
C ALA A 6 -25.78 -0.51 8.75
N LEU A 7 -26.69 -1.48 8.67
CA LEU A 7 -27.67 -1.72 9.73
C LEU A 7 -26.89 -2.25 10.94
N PHE A 8 -26.36 -1.33 11.74
CA PHE A 8 -25.90 -1.64 13.08
C PHE A 8 -27.14 -1.93 13.92
N CYS A 9 -27.31 -3.20 14.32
CA CYS A 9 -28.43 -3.61 15.13
C CYS A 9 -28.26 -3.02 16.55
N LEU A 10 -28.92 -1.89 16.82
CA LEU A 10 -28.80 -1.14 18.09
C LEU A 10 -29.26 -1.93 19.33
N THR A 11 -30.03 -3.00 19.14
CA THR A 11 -30.52 -3.85 20.24
C THR A 11 -29.51 -4.91 20.67
N CYS A 12 -28.66 -5.39 19.75
CA CYS A 12 -27.75 -6.50 19.99
C CYS A 12 -26.27 -6.16 19.76
N GLY A 13 -25.96 -4.93 19.32
CA GLY A 13 -24.60 -4.45 19.05
C GLY A 13 -23.85 -5.22 17.95
N ARG A 14 -24.56 -6.05 17.18
CA ARG A 14 -23.97 -6.96 16.20
C ARG A 14 -24.08 -6.36 14.80
N ILE A 15 -22.95 -6.33 14.09
CA ILE A 15 -22.91 -6.00 12.66
C ILE A 15 -23.25 -7.30 11.92
N GLU A 16 -24.41 -7.35 11.28
CA GLU A 16 -24.77 -8.46 10.40
C GLU A 16 -24.10 -8.33 9.04
N SER A 17 -23.51 -9.42 8.57
CA SER A 17 -22.86 -9.50 7.27
C SER A 17 -23.89 -9.34 6.15
N VAL A 18 -23.61 -8.42 5.20
CA VAL A 18 -24.44 -8.20 4.02
C VAL A 18 -24.54 -9.48 3.18
N PRO A 19 -25.75 -10.02 2.93
CA PRO A 19 -25.91 -11.14 2.01
C PRO A 19 -25.52 -10.71 0.60
N GLY A 20 -24.62 -11.46 -0.05
CA GLY A 20 -24.12 -11.17 -1.39
C GLY A 20 -22.71 -10.58 -1.45
N ARG A 21 -21.99 -10.45 -0.32
CA ARG A 21 -20.54 -10.24 -0.38
C ARG A 21 -19.89 -11.56 -0.82
N PRO A 22 -19.31 -11.65 -2.04
CA PRO A 22 -18.65 -12.88 -2.44
C PRO A 22 -17.54 -13.18 -1.44
N ALA A 23 -17.48 -14.44 -1.01
CA ALA A 23 -16.37 -14.95 -0.22
C ALA A 23 -15.07 -14.46 -0.86
N SER A 24 -14.22 -13.85 -0.04
CA SER A 24 -12.87 -13.36 -0.36
C SER A 24 -12.42 -13.68 -1.78
N LEU A 25 -12.27 -12.64 -2.62
CA LEU A 25 -11.52 -12.73 -3.88
C LEU A 25 -10.38 -13.73 -3.67
N GLY A 26 -10.42 -14.85 -4.39
CA GLY A 26 -9.49 -15.95 -4.21
C GLY A 26 -8.10 -15.53 -4.61
N LEU A 27 -7.46 -14.73 -3.76
CA LEU A 27 -6.08 -14.34 -3.91
C LEU A 27 -5.29 -15.65 -3.88
N PRO A 28 -4.33 -15.83 -4.81
CA PRO A 28 -3.44 -16.98 -4.76
C PRO A 28 -2.88 -17.10 -3.35
N LYS A 29 -2.92 -18.32 -2.80
CA LYS A 29 -2.29 -18.58 -1.51
C LYS A 29 -0.82 -18.15 -1.62
N PRO A 30 -0.31 -17.40 -0.64
CA PRO A 30 1.02 -16.82 -0.75
C PRO A 30 2.04 -17.93 -1.00
N VAL A 31 2.84 -17.74 -2.04
CA VAL A 31 3.98 -18.58 -2.33
C VAL A 31 4.96 -18.38 -1.18
N ASN A 32 5.02 -19.39 -0.30
CA ASN A 32 5.81 -19.52 0.93
C ASN A 32 5.54 -18.49 2.07
N GLU A 33 5.66 -18.94 3.32
CA GLU A 33 5.41 -18.14 4.54
C GLU A 33 6.54 -17.15 4.80
N GLU A 34 7.78 -17.50 4.41
CA GLU A 34 9.01 -16.76 4.69
C GLU A 34 9.28 -15.59 3.72
N ALA A 35 8.72 -15.58 2.51
CA ALA A 35 8.81 -14.44 1.56
C ALA A 35 7.63 -13.46 1.68
N ARG A 36 6.76 -13.61 2.69
CA ARG A 36 5.71 -12.62 3.01
C ARG A 36 6.25 -11.25 3.42
N THR A 37 7.56 -11.15 3.62
CA THR A 37 8.25 -9.92 4.02
C THR A 37 8.65 -9.10 2.79
N MET A 38 7.99 -7.95 2.57
CA MET A 38 8.28 -6.88 1.58
C MET A 38 8.38 -7.23 0.08
N ALA A 39 8.97 -8.38 -0.27
CA ALA A 39 9.13 -8.90 -1.62
C ALA A 39 7.79 -9.28 -2.30
N ALA A 40 6.68 -9.27 -1.57
CA ALA A 40 5.34 -9.36 -2.15
C ALA A 40 4.82 -7.99 -2.62
N MET A 41 5.31 -6.88 -2.07
CA MET A 41 4.80 -5.54 -2.38
C MET A 41 5.37 -4.98 -3.70
N ASN A 42 6.63 -5.26 -4.01
CA ASN A 42 7.26 -4.87 -5.28
C ASN A 42 6.77 -5.73 -6.46
N ALA A 43 6.63 -7.04 -6.26
CA ALA A 43 6.04 -7.93 -7.25
C ALA A 43 4.63 -7.45 -7.62
N LEU A 44 3.88 -6.91 -6.65
CA LEU A 44 2.59 -6.29 -6.93
C LEU A 44 2.73 -4.98 -7.72
N PHE A 45 3.63 -4.07 -7.35
CA PHE A 45 3.81 -2.78 -8.02
C PHE A 45 4.11 -2.93 -9.53
N GLN A 46 4.97 -3.89 -9.89
CA GLN A 46 5.34 -4.14 -11.28
C GLN A 46 4.20 -4.75 -12.12
N LEU A 47 3.21 -5.39 -11.48
CA LEU A 47 2.03 -5.93 -12.15
C LEU A 47 0.95 -4.87 -12.42
N LEU A 48 1.05 -3.69 -11.81
CA LEU A 48 0.11 -2.60 -12.01
C LEU A 48 0.40 -1.85 -13.31
N SER A 49 -0.67 -1.38 -13.97
CA SER A 49 -0.53 -0.42 -15.06
C SER A 49 0.06 0.91 -14.56
N PRO A 50 0.67 1.74 -15.43
CA PRO A 50 1.25 3.02 -15.02
C PRO A 50 0.26 3.95 -14.30
N ALA A 51 -1.01 3.94 -14.73
CA ALA A 51 -2.07 4.71 -14.08
C ALA A 51 -2.38 4.18 -12.66
N GLN A 52 -2.41 2.86 -12.47
CA GLN A 52 -2.62 2.25 -11.16
C GLN A 52 -1.43 2.47 -10.23
N GLN A 53 -0.20 2.45 -10.75
CA GLN A 53 0.99 2.80 -10.00
C GLN A 53 0.92 4.24 -9.49
N ALA A 54 0.53 5.19 -10.34
CA ALA A 54 0.36 6.58 -9.94
C ALA A 54 -0.66 6.73 -8.81
N ILE A 55 -1.85 6.12 -8.96
CA ILE A 55 -2.91 6.15 -7.93
C ILE A 55 -2.43 5.53 -6.61
N LEU A 56 -1.73 4.39 -6.67
CA LEU A 56 -1.17 3.76 -5.48
C LEU A 56 -0.20 4.71 -4.77
N MET A 57 0.71 5.33 -5.52
CA MET A 57 1.71 6.24 -4.97
C MET A 57 1.09 7.50 -4.38
N ASP A 58 0.04 8.04 -5.00
CA ASP A 58 -0.72 9.17 -4.47
C ASP A 58 -1.37 8.81 -3.12
N ASN A 59 -2.01 7.64 -3.05
CA ASN A 59 -2.64 7.16 -1.83
C ASN A 59 -1.63 6.91 -0.70
N VAL A 60 -0.47 6.35 -1.02
CA VAL A 60 0.59 6.11 -0.04
C VAL A 60 1.16 7.44 0.46
N ALA A 61 1.42 8.40 -0.43
CA ALA A 61 1.89 9.73 -0.04
C ALA A 61 0.86 10.46 0.86
N ALA A 62 -0.42 10.37 0.52
CA ALA A 62 -1.51 10.90 1.34
C ALA A 62 -1.53 10.29 2.75
N ALA A 63 -1.35 8.98 2.87
CA ALA A 63 -1.28 8.29 4.16
C ALA A 63 -0.03 8.68 4.98
N MET A 64 1.06 9.12 4.32
CA MET A 64 2.31 9.50 4.97
C MET A 64 2.35 10.95 5.48
N HIS A 65 1.43 11.82 5.06
CA HIS A 65 1.43 13.24 5.42
C HIS A 65 1.43 13.51 6.94
N GLY A 66 0.90 12.59 7.75
CA GLY A 66 0.89 12.69 9.22
C GLY A 66 2.17 12.19 9.91
N LEU A 67 3.10 11.60 9.16
CA LEU A 67 4.34 11.05 9.72
C LEU A 67 5.43 12.12 9.78
N PRO A 68 6.34 12.08 10.78
CA PRO A 68 7.54 12.92 10.78
C PRO A 68 8.39 12.73 9.51
N PRO A 69 9.06 13.78 8.99
CA PRO A 69 9.82 13.71 7.74
C PRO A 69 10.89 12.59 7.71
N ALA A 70 11.56 12.35 8.84
CA ALA A 70 12.55 11.27 8.94
C ALA A 70 11.93 9.87 8.79
N MET A 71 10.66 9.68 9.15
CA MET A 71 9.95 8.41 8.94
C MET A 71 9.53 8.24 7.48
N GLN A 72 9.08 9.33 6.86
CA GLN A 72 8.76 9.36 5.44
C GLN A 72 10.00 9.03 4.61
N GLN A 73 11.15 9.65 4.91
CA GLN A 73 12.41 9.38 4.22
C GLN A 73 12.83 7.91 4.34
N ARG A 74 12.76 7.33 5.56
CA ARG A 74 13.08 5.90 5.75
C ARG A 74 12.20 4.99 4.91
N GLN A 75 10.92 5.32 4.72
CA GLN A 75 10.04 4.54 3.86
C GLN A 75 10.35 4.74 2.38
N VAL A 76 10.63 5.98 1.95
CA VAL A 76 11.09 6.27 0.58
C VAL A 76 12.35 5.46 0.25
N ASP A 77 13.33 5.46 1.14
CA ASP A 77 14.57 4.68 0.97
C ASP A 77 14.27 3.18 0.92
N HIS A 78 13.37 2.70 1.78
CA HIS A 78 12.96 1.31 1.81
C HIS A 78 12.30 0.86 0.48
N PHE A 79 11.36 1.66 -0.02
CA PHE A 79 10.73 1.40 -1.32
C PHE A 79 11.73 1.53 -2.46
N GLY A 80 12.65 2.51 -2.43
CA GLY A 80 13.69 2.69 -3.44
C GLY A 80 14.69 1.54 -3.53
N ARG A 81 15.03 0.91 -2.40
CA ARG A 81 15.85 -0.31 -2.36
C ARG A 81 15.16 -1.51 -3.00
N THR A 82 13.83 -1.49 -3.03
CA THR A 82 13.02 -2.61 -3.53
C THR A 82 12.60 -2.41 -4.98
N ASP A 83 12.27 -1.16 -5.37
CA ASP A 83 12.00 -0.72 -6.74
C ASP A 83 12.38 0.77 -6.89
N PRO A 84 13.38 1.12 -7.73
CA PRO A 84 13.83 2.51 -7.87
C PRO A 84 12.76 3.47 -8.37
N ALA A 85 11.87 3.03 -9.28
CA ALA A 85 10.82 3.88 -9.82
C ALA A 85 9.75 4.16 -8.76
N TYR A 86 9.44 3.17 -7.94
CA TYR A 86 8.51 3.33 -6.83
C TYR A 86 9.06 4.28 -5.75
N GLY A 87 10.30 4.09 -5.31
CA GLY A 87 10.92 5.01 -4.35
C GLY A 87 11.03 6.44 -4.88
N ALA A 88 11.45 6.62 -6.14
CA ALA A 88 11.58 7.94 -6.75
C ALA A 88 10.23 8.67 -6.90
N GLY A 89 9.18 7.98 -7.34
CA GLY A 89 7.87 8.63 -7.49
C GLY A 89 7.20 8.95 -6.16
N LEU A 90 7.53 8.23 -5.08
CA LEU A 90 7.08 8.54 -3.72
C LEU A 90 7.81 9.76 -3.17
N ALA A 91 9.13 9.83 -3.36
CA ALA A 91 9.94 10.99 -3.01
C ALA A 91 9.40 12.27 -3.68
N ALA A 92 9.09 12.19 -4.98
CA ALA A 92 8.52 13.31 -5.74
C ALA A 92 7.19 13.83 -5.17
N ARG A 93 6.30 12.91 -4.74
CA ARG A 93 5.00 13.27 -4.16
C ARG A 93 5.10 13.87 -2.77
N LEU A 94 6.08 13.41 -1.98
CA LEU A 94 6.30 13.89 -0.61
C LEU A 94 7.21 15.12 -0.54
N GLY A 95 7.77 15.58 -1.68
CA GLY A 95 8.73 16.68 -1.71
C GLY A 95 10.06 16.32 -1.02
N LEU A 96 10.42 15.04 -1.03
CA LEU A 96 11.61 14.51 -0.40
C LEU A 96 12.72 14.26 -1.43
N PRO A 97 14.00 14.23 -1.00
CA PRO A 97 15.07 13.80 -1.88
C PRO A 97 14.83 12.36 -2.35
N ALA A 98 15.24 12.09 -3.60
CA ALA A 98 15.21 10.74 -4.15
C ALA A 98 15.93 9.76 -3.22
N PRO A 99 15.46 8.50 -3.12
CA PRO A 99 16.07 7.52 -2.23
C PRO A 99 17.56 7.39 -2.54
N GLY A 100 18.39 7.47 -1.49
CA GLY A 100 19.81 7.18 -1.62
C GLY A 100 19.97 5.71 -1.99
N ILE A 101 20.31 5.42 -3.23
CA ILE A 101 20.70 4.06 -3.66
C ILE A 101 22.04 3.71 -3.00
N ALA A 102 21.99 3.32 -1.72
CA ALA A 102 23.12 2.75 -1.04
C ALA A 102 23.45 1.40 -1.72
N GLU A 103 24.59 1.41 -2.43
CA GLU A 103 25.53 0.32 -2.68
C GLU A 103 24.97 -1.11 -2.66
N LYS A 104 25.13 -1.82 -3.79
CA LYS A 104 24.97 -3.27 -3.89
C LYS A 104 25.61 -3.97 -2.69
N VAL A 105 24.79 -4.54 -1.80
CA VAL A 105 25.26 -5.58 -0.87
C VAL A 105 25.44 -6.84 -1.71
N GLY A 106 26.71 -7.14 -2.01
CA GLY A 106 27.14 -8.39 -2.64
C GLY A 106 27.03 -9.59 -1.74
#